data_AF-A0A832NIH3-F1
#
_entry.id   AF-A0A832NIH3-F1
#
_cell.length_a   1.000
_cell.length_b   1.000
_cell.length_c   1.000
_cell.angle_alpha   90.00
_cell.angle_beta   90.00
_cell.angle_gamma   90.00
#
_symmetry.space_group_name_H-M   'P 1'
#
loop_
_entity.id
_entity.type
_entity.pdbx_description
1 polymer ?
#
loop_
_entity_poly.entity_id
_entity_poly.type
_entity_poly.pdbx_seq_one_letter_code
_entity_poly.pdbx_strand_id
1 'polypeptide(L)'
;MTDIHCQRSVSAINYFDTAFTYLDRNKERESYRRYSRFLLPRYRKQVILVSKLMERDAETAKRSLEITLKELGTDFARLIPVALPRGMGLRAMKTTGRTTLIGKNGVTPEELVRYALNLPVAAAVIGMPDVAVIESCAALARALQPMSETERTGLEQKLASATRHDSLPYLAAGYRDGECSHLG
;
A
#
# COMPACT_ATOMS: atom_id res chain seq x y z
N MET A 1 18.49 7.77 0.26
CA MET A 1 18.16 7.58 -1.18
C MET A 1 19.12 8.45 -1.98
N THR A 2 19.97 7.85 -2.81
CA THR A 2 20.94 8.54 -3.69
C THR A 2 20.36 8.70 -5.10
N ASP A 3 21.02 9.45 -5.97
CA ASP A 3 20.55 9.72 -7.35
C ASP A 3 20.34 8.42 -8.15
N ILE A 4 21.26 7.46 -7.99
CA ILE A 4 21.20 6.13 -8.63
C ILE A 4 19.93 5.37 -8.22
N HIS A 5 19.53 5.41 -6.95
CA HIS A 5 18.33 4.73 -6.49
C HIS A 5 17.04 5.40 -7.01
N CYS A 6 17.06 6.72 -7.21
CA CYS A 6 15.94 7.45 -7.82
C CYS A 6 15.80 7.07 -9.30
N GLN A 7 16.89 7.08 -10.05
CA GLN A 7 16.89 6.70 -11.47
C GLN A 7 16.39 5.26 -11.67
N ARG A 8 16.89 4.32 -10.85
CA ARG A 8 16.46 2.91 -10.88
C ARG A 8 14.95 2.76 -10.58
N SER A 9 14.44 3.50 -9.60
CA SER A 9 13.00 3.52 -9.29
C SER A 9 12.19 4.06 -10.47
N VAL A 10 12.50 5.28 -10.95
CA VAL A 10 11.69 5.99 -11.96
C VAL A 10 11.61 5.24 -13.30
N SER A 11 12.62 4.45 -13.65
CA SER A 11 12.60 3.62 -14.87
C SER A 11 11.53 2.52 -14.90
N ALA A 12 10.94 2.16 -13.76
CA ALA A 12 9.86 1.15 -13.69
C ALA A 12 8.69 1.54 -12.78
N ILE A 13 8.87 2.51 -11.88
CA ILE A 13 7.90 2.97 -10.89
C ILE A 13 7.76 4.48 -11.03
N ASN A 14 6.58 4.93 -11.45
CA ASN A 14 6.29 6.35 -11.68
C ASN A 14 5.24 6.94 -10.73
N TYR A 15 4.63 6.13 -9.86
CA TYR A 15 3.62 6.56 -8.89
C TYR A 15 4.22 6.63 -7.48
N PHE A 16 4.35 7.84 -6.93
CA PHE A 16 4.92 8.08 -5.61
C PHE A 16 3.86 8.65 -4.67
N ASP A 17 3.74 8.03 -3.50
CA ASP A 17 2.75 8.40 -2.50
C ASP A 17 3.40 8.90 -1.22
N THR A 18 2.88 9.98 -0.68
CA THR A 18 3.29 10.54 0.59
C THR A 18 2.08 11.08 1.37
N ALA A 19 2.33 11.57 2.58
CA ALA A 19 1.37 12.29 3.39
C ALA A 19 2.11 13.28 4.30
N PHE A 20 1.42 14.32 4.75
CA PHE A 20 1.99 15.31 5.67
C PHE A 20 2.46 14.68 6.99
N THR A 21 1.78 13.63 7.44
CA THR A 21 2.03 12.93 8.70
C THR A 21 3.01 11.76 8.59
N TYR A 22 3.69 11.57 7.46
CA TYR A 22 4.76 10.58 7.38
C TYR A 22 6.00 11.10 8.14
N LEU A 23 6.11 10.66 9.40
CA LEU A 23 7.20 10.96 10.33
C LEU A 23 8.24 9.83 10.30
N ASP A 24 9.52 10.17 10.37
CA ASP A 24 10.63 9.22 10.54
C ASP A 24 11.44 9.64 11.78
N ARG A 25 11.47 8.81 12.83
CA ARG A 25 12.30 9.01 14.05
C ARG A 25 12.32 10.47 14.55
N ASN A 26 11.15 11.04 14.79
CA ASN A 26 10.94 12.42 15.27
C ASN A 26 11.32 13.55 14.28
N LYS A 27 11.50 13.24 12.99
CA LYS A 27 11.69 14.24 11.93
C LYS A 27 10.40 14.43 11.14
N GLU A 28 9.75 15.57 11.38
CA GLU A 28 8.58 15.99 10.60
C GLU A 28 8.92 16.11 9.11
N ARG A 29 7.97 15.67 8.26
CA ARG A 29 7.96 15.90 6.80
C ARG A 29 9.19 15.34 6.06
N GLU A 30 9.80 14.28 6.60
CA GLU A 30 11.03 13.71 6.04
C GLU A 30 10.83 13.15 4.61
N SER A 31 9.67 12.55 4.33
CA SER A 31 9.31 12.11 2.98
C SER A 31 9.28 13.28 1.98
N TYR A 32 8.73 14.43 2.37
CA TYR A 32 8.67 15.64 1.52
C TYR A 32 10.06 16.19 1.27
N ARG A 33 10.93 16.24 2.29
CA ARG A 33 12.32 16.68 2.17
C ARG A 33 13.10 15.79 1.20
N ARG A 34 12.94 14.47 1.31
CA ARG A 34 13.60 13.52 0.39
C ARG A 34 13.11 13.68 -1.04
N TYR A 35 11.79 13.78 -1.25
CA TYR A 35 11.23 13.93 -2.60
C TYR A 35 11.60 15.27 -3.24
N SER A 36 11.50 16.38 -2.50
CA SER A 36 11.88 17.71 -2.99
C SER A 36 13.37 17.82 -3.31
N ARG A 37 14.24 17.15 -2.54
CA ARG A 37 15.69 17.21 -2.77
C ARG A 37 16.18 16.28 -3.88
N PHE A 38 15.62 15.08 -3.99
CA PHE A 38 16.21 14.03 -4.84
C PHE A 38 15.33 13.61 -6.02
N LEU A 39 14.01 13.58 -5.86
CA LEU A 39 13.09 13.05 -6.88
C LEU A 39 12.59 14.14 -7.83
N LEU A 40 11.98 15.19 -7.29
CA LEU A 40 11.24 16.18 -8.08
C LEU A 40 12.11 17.04 -9.01
N PRO A 41 13.30 17.53 -8.60
CA PRO A 41 14.11 18.38 -9.48
C PRO A 41 14.50 17.72 -10.80
N ARG A 42 14.58 16.38 -10.81
CA ARG A 42 15.03 15.58 -11.96
C ARG A 42 13.88 14.92 -12.71
N TYR A 43 12.86 14.42 -12.00
CA TYR A 43 11.88 13.49 -12.56
C TYR A 43 10.44 14.01 -12.53
N ARG A 44 10.19 15.28 -12.20
CA ARG A 44 8.81 15.81 -12.02
C ARG A 44 7.87 15.53 -13.19
N LYS A 45 8.35 15.57 -14.43
CA LYS A 45 7.55 15.29 -15.64
C LYS A 45 7.26 13.80 -15.88
N GLN A 46 8.00 12.92 -15.20
CA GLN A 46 7.95 11.47 -15.38
C GLN A 46 7.25 10.75 -14.21
N VAL A 47 6.88 11.50 -13.15
CA VAL A 47 6.28 10.92 -11.94
C VAL A 47 4.94 11.55 -11.62
N ILE A 48 4.03 10.72 -11.12
CA ILE A 48 2.79 11.10 -10.46
C ILE A 48 3.10 11.13 -8.96
N LEU A 49 3.09 12.32 -8.35
CA LEU A 49 3.24 12.49 -6.91
C LEU A 49 1.87 12.75 -6.29
N VAL A 50 1.48 11.91 -5.32
CA VAL A 50 0.25 12.04 -4.57
C VAL A 50 0.56 12.30 -3.10
N SER A 51 -0.10 13.29 -2.51
CA SER A 51 -0.03 13.56 -1.08
C SER A 51 -1.40 13.59 -0.43
N LYS A 52 -1.43 13.42 0.89
CA LYS A 52 -2.64 13.47 1.72
C LYS A 52 -2.45 14.47 2.85
N LEU A 53 -3.50 15.23 3.11
CA LEU A 53 -3.66 16.07 4.30
C LEU A 53 -4.58 15.33 5.26
N MET A 54 -4.30 15.47 6.56
CA MET A 54 -4.90 14.67 7.64
C MET A 54 -6.02 15.37 8.39
N GLU A 55 -6.43 16.57 7.97
CA GLU A 55 -7.56 17.28 8.56
C GLU A 55 -8.87 16.62 8.13
N ARG A 56 -9.25 15.58 8.88
CA ARG A 56 -10.55 14.90 8.85
C ARG A 56 -10.75 14.30 10.22
N ASP A 57 -11.72 14.80 10.98
CA ASP A 57 -12.14 14.20 12.25
C ASP A 57 -12.21 12.67 12.12
N ALA A 58 -11.33 12.02 12.87
CA ALA A 58 -11.06 10.60 12.76
C ALA A 58 -12.24 9.75 13.23
N GLU A 59 -13.00 10.24 14.21
CA GLU A 59 -14.17 9.54 14.72
C GLU A 59 -15.30 9.58 13.69
N THR A 60 -15.59 10.72 13.05
CA THR A 60 -16.63 10.78 12.02
C THR A 60 -16.26 10.02 10.76
N ALA A 61 -15.02 10.10 10.27
CA ALA A 61 -14.62 9.39 9.05
C ALA A 61 -14.64 7.85 9.22
N LYS A 62 -14.16 7.36 10.37
CA LYS A 62 -14.18 5.93 10.73
C LYS A 62 -15.61 5.46 10.97
N ARG A 63 -16.42 6.22 11.72
CA ARG A 63 -17.82 5.89 12.03
C ARG A 63 -18.71 5.88 10.78
N SER A 64 -18.54 6.84 9.87
CA SER A 64 -19.26 6.84 8.58
C SER A 64 -18.89 5.65 7.70
N LEU A 65 -17.61 5.26 7.64
CA LEU A 65 -17.17 4.10 6.86
C LEU A 65 -17.63 2.78 7.49
N GLU A 66 -17.53 2.64 8.82
CA GLU A 66 -17.96 1.45 9.56
C GLU A 66 -19.48 1.27 9.54
N ILE A 67 -20.26 2.36 9.67
CA ILE A 67 -21.73 2.33 9.50
C ILE A 67 -22.07 1.96 8.05
N THR A 68 -21.42 2.56 7.06
CA THR A 68 -21.69 2.26 5.64
C THR A 68 -21.41 0.79 5.30
N LEU A 69 -20.28 0.23 5.73
CA LEU A 69 -19.94 -1.17 5.43
C LEU A 69 -20.82 -2.16 6.23
N LYS A 70 -21.23 -1.79 7.45
CA LYS A 70 -22.13 -2.60 8.30
C LYS A 70 -23.57 -2.58 7.82
N GLU A 71 -24.11 -1.42 7.42
CA GLU A 71 -25.48 -1.29 6.90
C GLU A 71 -25.63 -1.88 5.50
N LEU A 72 -24.58 -1.85 4.67
CA LEU A 72 -24.58 -2.44 3.33
C LEU A 72 -24.22 -3.93 3.30
N GLY A 73 -23.81 -4.53 4.43
CA GLY A 73 -23.45 -5.95 4.51
C GLY A 73 -22.37 -6.39 3.52
N THR A 74 -21.29 -5.60 3.37
CA THR A 74 -20.33 -5.77 2.28
C THR A 74 -18.87 -5.48 2.67
N ASP A 75 -17.92 -5.95 1.85
CA ASP A 75 -16.48 -5.73 2.00
C ASP A 75 -15.86 -4.98 0.79
N PHE A 76 -14.53 -4.76 0.84
CA PHE A 76 -13.76 -4.10 -0.21
C PHE A 76 -13.83 -4.81 -1.58
N ALA A 77 -14.11 -6.12 -1.63
CA ALA A 77 -14.18 -6.85 -2.89
C ALA A 77 -15.42 -6.44 -3.72
N ARG A 78 -16.50 -5.98 -3.07
CA ARG A 78 -17.68 -5.44 -3.77
C ARG A 78 -17.61 -3.95 -4.10
N LEU A 79 -16.69 -3.20 -3.49
CA LEU A 79 -16.43 -1.79 -3.84
C LEU A 79 -15.86 -1.64 -5.25
N ILE A 80 -15.10 -2.64 -5.69
CA ILE A 80 -14.49 -2.71 -7.03
C ILE A 80 -15.57 -2.67 -8.14
N PRO A 81 -16.58 -3.56 -8.17
CA PRO A 81 -17.69 -3.50 -9.12
C PRO A 81 -18.50 -2.19 -9.14
N VAL A 82 -18.46 -1.40 -8.07
CA VAL A 82 -19.19 -0.12 -7.95
C VAL A 82 -18.36 1.07 -8.46
N ALA A 83 -17.05 1.03 -8.20
CA ALA A 83 -16.11 2.09 -8.56
C ALA A 83 -15.73 2.06 -10.05
N LEU A 84 -15.49 0.86 -10.60
CA LEU A 84 -14.99 0.73 -11.98
C LEU A 84 -15.98 1.23 -13.04
N PRO A 85 -17.31 0.92 -12.99
CA PRO A 85 -18.26 1.45 -13.97
C PRO A 85 -18.44 2.97 -13.92
N ARG A 86 -18.02 3.61 -12.82
CA ARG A 86 -18.04 5.07 -12.64
C ARG A 86 -16.74 5.74 -13.10
N GLY A 87 -15.82 5.00 -13.71
CA GLY A 87 -14.52 5.53 -14.15
C GLY A 87 -13.56 5.86 -13.00
N MET A 88 -13.78 5.31 -11.80
CA MET A 88 -12.91 5.57 -10.65
C MET A 88 -11.70 4.63 -10.64
N GLY A 89 -10.50 5.19 -10.61
CA GLY A 89 -9.27 4.44 -10.43
C GLY A 89 -9.09 3.95 -8.99
N LEU A 90 -8.83 2.66 -8.82
CA LEU A 90 -8.60 2.05 -7.51
C LEU A 90 -7.11 1.96 -7.21
N ARG A 91 -6.74 2.19 -5.95
CA ARG A 91 -5.36 2.06 -5.49
C ARG A 91 -5.26 1.01 -4.40
N ALA A 92 -4.42 -0.01 -4.62
CA ALA A 92 -4.07 -0.97 -3.59
C ALA A 92 -3.07 -0.37 -2.60
N MET A 93 -3.31 -0.58 -1.31
CA MET A 93 -2.40 -0.20 -0.24
C MET A 93 -2.24 -1.34 0.74
N LYS A 94 -1.12 -1.30 1.48
CA LYS A 94 -0.74 -2.30 2.49
C LYS A 94 -0.74 -3.72 1.90
N THR A 95 -0.28 -3.88 0.66
CA THR A 95 -0.31 -5.13 -0.11
C THR A 95 0.39 -6.31 0.57
N THR A 96 1.37 -6.04 1.44
CA THR A 96 2.08 -7.07 2.23
C THR A 96 1.61 -7.14 3.69
N GLY A 97 0.53 -6.45 4.05
CA GLY A 97 0.02 -6.35 5.41
C GLY A 97 0.98 -5.68 6.39
N ARG A 98 1.85 -4.76 5.92
CA ARG A 98 3.04 -4.28 6.68
C ARG A 98 4.00 -5.41 7.01
N THR A 99 4.41 -6.15 5.99
CA THR A 99 5.31 -7.31 6.09
C THR A 99 4.80 -8.47 6.95
N THR A 100 3.66 -8.37 7.63
CA THR A 100 3.14 -9.43 8.52
C THR A 100 2.64 -10.66 7.76
N LEU A 101 2.30 -10.51 6.48
CA LEU A 101 1.86 -11.62 5.64
C LEU A 101 3.04 -12.38 5.02
N ILE A 102 4.23 -11.79 5.01
CA ILE A 102 5.43 -12.40 4.44
C ILE A 102 5.82 -13.60 5.30
N GLY A 103 6.05 -14.75 4.66
CA GLY A 103 6.43 -16.00 5.30
C GLY A 103 5.28 -16.77 5.95
N LYS A 104 4.10 -16.16 6.15
CA LYS A 104 2.93 -16.89 6.66
C LYS A 104 2.51 -17.96 5.66
N ASN A 105 2.53 -19.22 6.08
CA ASN A 105 2.29 -20.38 5.22
C ASN A 105 3.17 -20.39 3.94
N GLY A 106 4.42 -19.91 4.05
CA GLY A 106 5.38 -19.90 2.95
C GLY A 106 5.12 -18.85 1.86
N VAL A 107 4.19 -17.91 2.09
CA VAL A 107 3.87 -16.85 1.13
C VAL A 107 5.03 -15.86 1.00
N THR A 108 5.42 -15.57 -0.23
CA THR A 108 6.49 -14.63 -0.59
C THR A 108 5.97 -13.19 -0.74
N PRO A 109 6.82 -12.16 -0.57
CA PRO A 109 6.41 -10.79 -0.86
C PRO A 109 6.04 -10.58 -2.33
N GLU A 110 6.69 -11.29 -3.26
CA GLU A 110 6.40 -11.24 -4.69
C GLU A 110 5.00 -11.77 -5.01
N GLU A 111 4.59 -12.89 -4.39
CA GLU A 111 3.22 -13.43 -4.54
C GLU A 111 2.17 -12.41 -4.08
N LEU A 112 2.39 -11.76 -2.93
CA LEU A 112 1.47 -10.75 -2.39
C LEU A 112 1.36 -9.51 -3.28
N VAL A 113 2.48 -9.01 -3.80
CA VAL A 113 2.50 -7.85 -4.69
C VAL A 113 1.92 -8.20 -6.06
N ARG A 114 2.25 -9.37 -6.62
CA ARG A 114 1.69 -9.86 -7.89
C ARG A 114 0.19 -10.04 -7.80
N TYR A 115 -0.30 -10.59 -6.69
CA TYR A 115 -1.74 -10.71 -6.41
C TYR A 115 -2.41 -9.33 -6.46
N ALA A 116 -1.89 -8.35 -5.72
CA ALA A 116 -2.48 -7.01 -5.68
C ALA A 116 -2.50 -6.31 -7.04
N LEU A 117 -1.44 -6.48 -7.85
CA LEU A 117 -1.34 -5.93 -9.21
C LEU A 117 -2.21 -6.66 -10.25
N ASN A 118 -2.70 -7.87 -9.93
CA ASN A 118 -3.64 -8.63 -10.77
C ASN A 118 -5.12 -8.40 -10.39
N LEU A 119 -5.38 -7.57 -9.38
CA LEU A 119 -6.70 -7.00 -9.12
C LEU A 119 -6.92 -5.79 -10.04
N PRO A 120 -8.18 -5.35 -10.26
CA PRO A 120 -8.47 -4.20 -11.11
C PRO A 120 -8.16 -2.88 -10.38
N VAL A 121 -6.88 -2.66 -10.12
CA VAL A 121 -6.32 -1.46 -9.50
C VAL A 121 -5.45 -0.73 -10.52
N ALA A 122 -5.49 0.59 -10.47
CA ALA A 122 -4.65 1.45 -11.31
C ALA A 122 -3.20 1.52 -10.78
N ALA A 123 -2.99 1.33 -9.48
CA ALA A 123 -1.68 1.31 -8.85
C ALA A 123 -1.69 0.52 -7.54
N ALA A 124 -0.55 -0.08 -7.20
CA ALA A 124 -0.28 -0.62 -5.87
C ALA A 124 0.82 0.20 -5.21
N VAL A 125 0.63 0.58 -3.95
CA VAL A 125 1.68 1.27 -3.18
C VAL A 125 2.26 0.37 -2.11
N ILE A 126 3.58 0.22 -2.23
CA ILE A 126 4.41 -0.71 -1.49
C ILE A 126 5.44 0.11 -0.72
N GLY A 127 5.63 -0.21 0.56
CA GLY A 127 6.72 0.37 1.35
C GLY A 127 8.05 -0.26 0.94
N MET A 128 9.02 0.57 0.53
CA MET A 128 10.33 0.12 0.06
C MET A 128 11.43 0.69 0.98
N PRO A 129 11.72 0.03 2.12
CA PRO A 129 12.61 0.59 3.14
C PRO A 129 14.08 0.64 2.70
N ASP A 130 14.47 -0.22 1.77
CA ASP A 130 15.82 -0.32 1.25
C ASP A 130 15.85 -0.55 -0.27
N VAL A 131 17.06 -0.55 -0.83
CA VAL A 131 17.32 -0.63 -2.27
C VAL A 131 16.98 -2.01 -2.83
N ALA A 132 17.19 -3.08 -2.07
CA ALA A 132 16.90 -4.43 -2.54
C ALA A 132 15.39 -4.58 -2.75
N VAL A 133 14.56 -4.01 -1.86
CA VAL A 133 13.11 -4.00 -2.03
C VAL A 133 12.68 -3.15 -3.25
N ILE A 134 13.34 -2.01 -3.50
CA ILE A 134 13.11 -1.20 -4.71
C ILE A 134 13.41 -2.03 -5.97
N GLU A 135 14.55 -2.73 -6.00
CA GLU A 135 14.98 -3.51 -7.15
C GLU A 135 14.06 -4.72 -7.40
N SER A 136 13.64 -5.42 -6.35
CA SER A 136 12.64 -6.49 -6.45
C SER A 136 11.30 -5.96 -6.98
N CYS A 137 10.80 -4.85 -6.43
CA CYS A 137 9.55 -4.25 -6.91
C CYS A 137 9.65 -3.79 -8.38
N ALA A 138 10.78 -3.20 -8.78
CA ALA A 138 11.01 -2.78 -10.16
C ALA A 138 11.13 -3.97 -11.12
N ALA A 139 11.78 -5.06 -10.70
CA ALA A 139 11.84 -6.30 -11.47
C ALA A 139 10.45 -6.92 -11.66
N LEU A 140 9.67 -7.02 -10.58
CA LEU A 140 8.31 -7.53 -10.62
C LEU A 140 7.39 -6.66 -11.49
N ALA A 141 7.50 -5.33 -11.42
CA ALA A 141 6.73 -4.41 -12.25
C ALA A 141 7.05 -4.58 -13.75
N ARG A 142 8.33 -4.77 -14.11
CA ARG A 142 8.77 -5.00 -15.50
C ARG A 142 8.35 -6.36 -16.04
N ALA A 143 8.30 -7.37 -15.18
CA ALA A 143 8.03 -8.76 -15.56
C ALA A 143 6.65 -9.25 -15.05
N LEU A 144 5.70 -8.34 -14.85
CA LEU A 144 4.41 -8.66 -14.23
C LEU A 144 3.70 -9.77 -15.01
N GLN A 145 3.53 -10.92 -14.36
CA GLN A 145 2.81 -12.05 -14.93
C GLN A 145 1.33 -12.03 -14.50
N PRO A 146 0.39 -12.26 -15.43
CA PRO A 146 -1.00 -12.50 -15.09
C PRO A 146 -1.12 -13.62 -14.05
N MET A 147 -2.03 -13.48 -13.11
CA MET A 147 -2.33 -14.50 -12.10
C MET A 147 -3.69 -15.12 -12.43
N SER A 148 -3.70 -16.44 -12.62
CA SER A 148 -4.91 -17.21 -12.83
C SER A 148 -5.82 -17.18 -11.59
N GLU A 149 -7.10 -17.46 -11.79
CA GLU A 149 -8.07 -17.56 -10.70
C GLU A 149 -7.69 -18.66 -9.69
N THR A 150 -7.10 -19.76 -10.17
CA THR A 150 -6.61 -20.84 -9.31
C THR A 150 -5.41 -20.40 -8.45
N GLU A 151 -4.41 -19.73 -9.02
CA GLU A 151 -3.29 -19.17 -8.26
C GLU A 151 -3.77 -18.18 -7.20
N ARG A 152 -4.72 -17.32 -7.60
CA ARG A 152 -5.33 -16.30 -6.73
C ARG A 152 -6.06 -16.93 -5.54
N THR A 153 -6.98 -17.85 -5.82
CA THR A 153 -7.78 -18.55 -4.80
C THR A 153 -6.88 -19.38 -3.89
N GLY A 154 -5.85 -20.03 -4.44
CA GLY A 154 -4.87 -20.77 -3.64
C GLY A 154 -4.11 -19.88 -2.66
N LEU A 155 -3.72 -18.67 -3.08
CA LEU A 155 -3.07 -17.71 -2.18
C LEU A 155 -4.03 -17.20 -1.09
N GLU A 156 -5.28 -16.90 -1.43
CA GLU A 156 -6.31 -16.52 -0.48
C GLU A 156 -6.54 -17.60 0.58
N GLN A 157 -6.63 -18.87 0.18
CA GLN A 157 -6.80 -20.00 1.10
C GLN A 157 -5.58 -20.20 2.02
N LYS A 158 -4.35 -20.06 1.49
CA LYS A 158 -3.11 -20.11 2.28
C LYS A 158 -3.11 -19.03 3.37
N LEU A 159 -3.56 -17.83 3.04
CA LEU A 159 -3.58 -16.71 3.99
C LEU A 159 -4.73 -16.82 4.98
N ALA A 160 -5.94 -17.16 4.54
CA ALA A 160 -7.11 -17.34 5.39
C ALA A 160 -6.87 -18.37 6.50
N SER A 161 -6.13 -19.46 6.18
CA SER A 161 -5.73 -20.46 7.17
C SER A 161 -4.61 -19.99 8.12
N ALA A 162 -3.79 -19.02 7.71
CA ALA A 162 -2.67 -18.46 8.50
C ALA A 162 -3.04 -17.25 9.36
N THR A 163 -4.20 -16.63 9.11
CA THR A 163 -4.60 -15.37 9.74
C THR A 163 -5.87 -15.52 10.56
N ARG A 164 -5.73 -15.69 11.88
CA ARG A 164 -6.80 -15.53 12.88
C ARG A 164 -6.92 -14.07 13.34
N HIS A 165 -8.06 -13.69 13.92
CA HIS A 165 -8.38 -12.31 14.34
C HIS A 165 -7.34 -11.70 15.32
N ASP A 166 -6.60 -12.54 16.04
CA ASP A 166 -5.52 -12.19 16.98
C ASP A 166 -4.10 -12.28 16.38
N SER A 167 -3.96 -12.93 15.22
CA SER A 167 -2.66 -13.24 14.61
C SER A 167 -2.05 -12.11 13.78
N LEU A 168 -2.79 -11.02 13.63
CA LEU A 168 -2.40 -9.82 12.89
C LEU A 168 -2.49 -8.61 13.81
N PRO A 169 -1.39 -7.86 14.03
CA PRO A 169 -1.36 -6.73 14.97
C PRO A 169 -2.44 -5.68 14.72
N TYR A 170 -2.88 -5.53 13.46
CA TYR A 170 -3.88 -4.55 13.06
C TYR A 170 -5.33 -5.02 13.15
N LEU A 171 -5.56 -6.28 13.53
CA LEU A 171 -6.87 -6.82 13.87
C LEU A 171 -7.08 -6.89 15.40
N ALA A 172 -6.05 -6.54 16.18
CA ALA A 172 -6.14 -6.51 17.64
C ALA A 172 -7.11 -5.42 18.12
N ALA A 173 -7.85 -5.70 19.20
CA ALA A 173 -8.71 -4.72 19.84
C ALA A 173 -7.88 -3.51 20.32
N GLY A 174 -8.35 -2.30 20.03
CA GLY A 174 -7.65 -1.05 20.37
C GLY A 174 -6.55 -0.65 19.38
N TYR A 175 -6.29 -1.42 18.32
CA TYR A 175 -5.34 -1.05 17.29
C TYR A 175 -5.76 0.22 16.54
N ARG A 176 -4.83 1.18 16.39
CA ARG A 176 -5.01 2.41 15.61
C ARG A 176 -3.88 2.60 14.60
N ASP A 177 -4.22 2.73 13.32
CA ASP A 177 -3.23 2.98 12.27
C ASP A 177 -2.76 4.43 12.30
N GLY A 178 -1.44 4.64 12.33
CA GLY A 178 -0.85 5.98 12.34
C GLY A 178 -0.73 6.64 13.73
N GLU A 179 -1.03 5.94 14.83
CA GLU A 179 -0.69 6.46 16.16
C GLU A 179 0.84 6.51 16.35
N CYS A 180 1.33 7.73 16.54
CA CYS A 180 2.74 8.04 16.78
C CYS A 180 2.94 8.15 18.29
N SER A 181 3.50 7.11 18.94
CA SER A 181 3.68 7.03 20.40
C SER A 181 4.78 7.93 20.98
N HIS A 182 5.14 9.03 20.30
CA HIS A 182 6.29 9.88 20.67
C HIS A 182 5.96 11.38 20.73
N LEU A 183 4.72 11.74 21.09
CA LEU A 183 4.33 13.12 21.44
C LEU A 183 4.09 13.29 22.96
N GLY A 184 4.92 12.63 23.76
CA GLY A 184 5.02 12.85 25.21
C GLY A 184 6.38 13.43 25.55
#